data_AF-A0A353Q6X0-F1
#
_entry.id   AF-A0A353Q6X0-F1
#
_cell.length_a   1.000
_cell.length_b   1.000
_cell.length_c   1.000
_cell.angle_alpha   90.00
_cell.angle_beta   90.00
_cell.angle_gamma   90.00
#
_symmetry.space_group_name_H-M   'P 1'
#
loop_
_entity.id
_entity.type
_entity.pdbx_description
1 polymer ?
#
loop_
_entity_poly.entity_id
_entity_poly.type
_entity_poly.pdbx_seq_one_letter_code
_entity_poly.pdbx_strand_id
1 'polypeptide(L)' 'MSKVSGITIEKDADGISRYLRVDLHKHGKALKPFLKKVGMENEVDNYDPEFVAKIKRAEKDESKKIDLGKYGISL' A
#
# COMPACT_ATOMS: atom_id res chain seq x y z
N MET A 1 5.02 14.34 -23.12
CA MET A 1 3.90 13.83 -22.31
C MET A 1 4.09 14.34 -20.90
N SER A 2 3.15 15.14 -20.37
CA SER A 2 3.26 15.70 -19.02
C SER A 2 3.23 14.57 -18.00
N LYS A 3 4.33 14.42 -17.27
CA LYS A 3 4.45 13.46 -16.17
C LYS A 3 3.57 13.98 -15.03
N VAL A 4 2.33 13.48 -14.93
CA VAL A 4 1.42 13.86 -13.84
C VAL A 4 2.02 13.30 -12.55
N SER A 5 2.42 14.20 -11.65
CA SER A 5 3.07 13.82 -10.40
C SER A 5 2.13 12.93 -9.57
N GLY A 6 2.64 11.78 -9.12
CA GLY A 6 1.88 10.82 -8.33
C GLY A 6 0.94 9.91 -9.13
N ILE A 7 1.04 9.87 -10.47
CA ILE A 7 0.31 8.90 -11.31
C ILE A 7 1.30 8.18 -12.21
N THR A 8 1.31 6.85 -12.15
CA THR A 8 2.13 6.00 -13.02
C THR A 8 1.26 4.94 -13.69
N ILE A 9 1.41 4.81 -15.01
CA ILE A 9 0.75 3.75 -15.79
C ILE A 9 1.75 2.61 -15.95
N GLU A 10 1.37 1.43 -15.48
CA GLU A 10 2.15 0.22 -15.67
C GLU A 10 1.63 -0.52 -16.90
N LYS A 11 2.58 -0.88 -17.76
CA LYS A 11 2.35 -1.63 -18.99
C LYS A 11 2.73 -3.08 -18.77
N ASP A 12 1.97 -3.97 -19.39
CA ASP A 12 2.28 -5.39 -19.49
C ASP A 12 3.44 -5.64 -20.48
N ALA A 13 3.87 -6.90 -20.60
CA ALA A 13 4.92 -7.32 -21.54
C ALA A 13 4.60 -6.97 -22.99
N ASP A 14 3.32 -6.97 -23.37
CA ASP A 14 2.84 -6.53 -24.69
C ASP A 14 2.78 -5.00 -24.87
N GLY A 15 3.22 -4.23 -23.87
CA GLY A 15 3.18 -2.76 -23.90
C GLY A 15 1.79 -2.16 -23.68
N ILE A 16 0.80 -2.98 -23.34
CA ILE A 16 -0.58 -2.57 -23.04
C ILE A 16 -0.67 -2.06 -21.60
N SER A 17 -1.21 -0.86 -21.42
CA SER A 17 -1.48 -0.29 -20.10
C SER A 17 -2.49 -1.15 -19.34
N ARG A 18 -2.08 -1.81 -18.25
CA ARG A 18 -2.93 -2.70 -17.45
C ARG A 18 -3.25 -2.13 -16.08
N TYR A 19 -2.30 -1.47 -15.44
CA TYR A 19 -2.46 -0.98 -14.07
C TYR A 19 -2.14 0.51 -13.96
N LEU A 20 -2.76 1.14 -12.98
CA LEU A 20 -2.57 2.54 -12.63
C LEU A 20 -2.17 2.63 -11.16
N ARG A 21 -0.97 3.13 -10.89
CA ARG A 21 -0.56 3.51 -9.52
C ARG A 21 -0.89 4.97 -9.30
N VAL A 22 -1.69 5.23 -8.27
CA VAL A 22 -2.08 6.58 -7.88
C VAL A 22 -1.69 6.85 -6.44
N ASP A 23 -0.97 7.94 -6.24
CA ASP A 23 -0.66 8.48 -4.93
C ASP A 23 -1.96 9.01 -4.29
N LEU A 24 -2.45 8.30 -3.27
CA LEU A 24 -3.68 8.66 -2.56
C LEU A 24 -3.51 9.92 -1.69
N HIS A 25 -2.30 10.28 -1.30
CA HIS A 25 -2.06 11.53 -0.57
C HIS A 25 -2.33 12.75 -1.47
N LYS A 26 -1.97 12.65 -2.76
CA LYS A 26 -2.21 13.71 -3.76
C LYS A 26 -3.61 13.65 -4.37
N HIS A 27 -4.09 12.46 -4.70
CA HIS A 27 -5.30 12.28 -5.54
C HIS A 27 -6.43 11.50 -4.85
N GLY A 28 -6.24 11.05 -3.61
CA GLY A 28 -7.21 10.21 -2.89
C GLY A 28 -8.56 10.88 -2.68
N LYS A 29 -8.60 12.21 -2.48
CA LYS A 29 -9.87 12.96 -2.39
C LYS A 29 -10.70 12.86 -3.67
N ALA A 30 -10.05 12.91 -4.84
CA ALA A 30 -10.71 12.80 -6.13
C ALA A 30 -11.13 11.35 -6.44
N LEU A 31 -10.37 10.37 -5.95
CA LEU A 31 -10.66 8.95 -6.11
C LEU A 31 -11.70 8.41 -5.11
N LYS A 32 -11.91 9.09 -3.99
CA LYS A 32 -12.86 8.70 -2.94
C LYS A 32 -14.26 8.27 -3.44
N PRO A 33 -14.93 8.99 -4.35
CA PRO A 33 -16.23 8.54 -4.87
C PRO A 33 -16.13 7.23 -5.67
N PHE A 34 -15.05 7.02 -6.42
CA PHE A 34 -14.82 5.77 -7.15
C PHE A 34 -14.52 4.62 -6.18
N LEU A 35 -13.60 4.84 -5.22
CA LEU A 35 -13.22 3.87 -4.18
C LEU A 35 -14.44 3.42 -3.35
N LYS A 36 -15.31 4.36 -2.99
CA LYS A 36 -16.61 4.09 -2.35
C LYS A 36 -17.50 3.19 -3.20
N LYS A 37 -17.64 3.49 -4.50
CA LYS A 37 -18.48 2.72 -5.42
C LYS A 37 -18.00 1.26 -5.55
N VAL A 38 -16.70 1.02 -5.49
CA VAL A 38 -16.12 -0.33 -5.60
C VAL A 38 -15.95 -1.03 -4.24
N GLY A 39 -16.46 -0.45 -3.14
CA GLY A 39 -16.37 -1.05 -1.80
C GLY A 39 -14.97 -1.00 -1.17
N MET A 40 -14.08 -0.14 -1.68
CA MET A 40 -12.72 0.09 -1.16
C MET A 40 -12.65 1.41 -0.38
N GLU A 41 -13.66 1.69 0.46
CA GLU A 41 -13.77 2.96 1.18
C GLU A 41 -12.75 3.06 2.34
N ASN A 42 -12.26 1.93 2.85
CA ASN A 42 -11.14 1.82 3.78
C ASN A 42 -10.15 0.75 3.32
N GLU A 43 -8.85 0.97 3.58
CA GLU A 43 -7.75 0.02 3.33
C GLU A 43 -7.93 -1.32 4.08
N VAL A 44 -8.86 -1.37 5.03
CA VAL A 44 -9.06 -2.45 6.00
C VAL A 44 -10.39 -3.19 5.82
N ASP A 45 -11.32 -2.70 4.99
CA ASP A 45 -12.72 -3.15 5.03
C ASP A 45 -13.05 -4.48 4.30
N ASN A 46 -12.05 -5.17 3.73
CA ASN A 46 -12.29 -6.47 3.07
C ASN A 46 -11.17 -7.50 3.28
N TYR A 47 -10.23 -7.26 4.20
CA TYR A 47 -9.28 -8.30 4.55
C TYR A 47 -9.85 -9.17 5.65
N ASP A 48 -9.84 -10.47 5.41
CA ASP A 48 -10.19 -11.46 6.41
C ASP A 48 -9.45 -11.13 7.73
N PRO A 49 -10.15 -11.09 8.88
CA PRO A 49 -9.55 -10.71 10.14
C PRO A 49 -8.35 -11.60 10.52
N GLU A 50 -8.30 -12.85 10.07
CA GLU A 50 -7.13 -13.72 10.23
C GLU A 50 -5.94 -13.26 9.37
N PHE A 51 -6.20 -12.76 8.16
CA PHE A 51 -5.17 -12.18 7.30
C PHE A 51 -4.56 -10.92 7.93
N VAL A 52 -5.41 -10.00 8.42
CA VAL A 52 -4.94 -8.79 9.13
C VAL A 52 -4.17 -9.15 10.39
N ALA A 53 -4.63 -10.14 11.16
CA ALA A 53 -3.94 -10.62 12.35
C ALA A 53 -2.57 -11.24 12.01
N LYS A 54 -2.46 -11.96 10.90
CA LYS A 54 -1.21 -12.57 10.42
C LYS A 54 -0.18 -11.52 10.00
N ILE A 55 -0.60 -10.47 9.26
CA ILE A 55 0.26 -9.34 8.88
C ILE A 55 0.77 -8.62 10.15
N LYS A 56 -0.14 -8.25 11.07
CA LYS A 56 0.25 -7.58 12.32
C LYS A 56 1.19 -8.42 13.19
N ARG A 57 1.00 -9.74 13.20
CA ARG A 57 1.89 -10.67 13.93
C ARG A 57 3.28 -10.71 13.27
N ALA A 58 3.36 -10.74 11.95
CA ALA A 58 4.62 -10.70 11.22
C ALA A 58 5.38 -9.38 11.44
N GLU A 59 4.71 -8.23 11.37
CA GLU A 59 5.32 -6.91 11.63
C GLU A 59 5.85 -6.79 13.07
N LYS A 60 5.12 -7.35 14.05
CA LYS A 60 5.54 -7.37 15.45
C LYS A 60 6.72 -8.31 15.70
N ASP A 61 6.80 -9.42 14.96
CA ASP A 61 7.93 -10.36 15.04
C ASP A 61 9.18 -9.77 14.38
N GLU A 62 9.02 -9.05 13.28
CA GLU A 62 10.09 -8.32 12.60
C GLU A 62 10.63 -7.17 13.45
N SER A 63 9.74 -6.40 14.10
CA SER A 63 10.13 -5.36 15.06
C SER A 63 10.89 -5.91 16.26
N LYS A 64 10.60 -7.15 16.69
CA LYS A 64 11.35 -7.83 17.76
C LYS A 64 12.70 -8.39 17.29
N LYS A 65 12.82 -8.77 16.01
CA LYS A 65 14.10 -9.19 15.42
C LYS A 65 15.04 -8.02 15.21
N ILE A 66 14.51 -6.82 14.96
CA ILE A 66 15.28 -5.58 14.81
C ILE A 66 15.37 -4.86 16.17
N ASP A 67 15.54 -5.60 17.28
CA ASP A 67 16.00 -5.01 18.54
C ASP A 67 17.53 -4.89 18.49
N LEU A 68 18.01 -3.89 17.74
CA LEU A 68 19.44 -3.56 17.59
C LEU A 68 20.11 -3.17 18.93
N GLY A 69 19.30 -2.77 19.92
CA GLY A 69 19.73 -2.50 21.29
C GLY A 69 20.32 -3.72 21.99
N LYS A 70 19.83 -4.93 21.69
CA LYS A 70 20.38 -6.19 22.24
C LYS A 70 21.74 -6.58 21.64
N TYR A 71 22.09 -6.00 20.50
CA TYR A 71 23.37 -6.23 19.81
C TYR A 71 24.37 -5.07 20.01
N GLY A 72 24.03 -4.07 20.83
CA GLY A 72 24.94 -2.97 21.17
C GLY A 72 25.22 -1.99 20.03
N ILE A 73 24.36 -1.94 19.01
CA ILE A 73 24.53 -1.03 17.87
C ILE A 73 23.68 0.22 18.10
N SER A 74 24.33 1.33 18.44
CA SER A 74 23.71 2.66 18.47
C SER A 74 23.89 3.32 17.09
N LEU A 75 22.80 3.91 16.57
CA LEU A 75 22.86 4.88 15.46
C LEU A 75 23.48 6.20 15.91
#